data_AF-A0A2E9CTY3-F1
#
_entry.id   AF-A0A2E9CTY3-F1
#
_cell.length_a   1.000
_cell.length_b   1.000
_cell.length_c   1.000
_cell.angle_alpha   90.00
_cell.angle_beta   90.00
_cell.angle_gamma   90.00
#
_symmetry.space_group_name_H-M   'P 1'
#
loop_
_entity.id
_entity.type
_entity.pdbx_description
1 polymer ?
#
loop_
_entity_poly.entity_id
_entity_poly.type
_entity_poly.pdbx_seq_one_letter_code
_entity_poly.pdbx_strand_id
1 'polypeptide(L)' 'MHVAHDDLVIEPHLYGFFVHCGIAAWQAADPPDISPQLWALLSAADASGASWLLFDRDEPPSSCWPIFDAD' A
#
# COMPACT_ATOMS: atom_id res chain seq x y z
N MET A 1 8.41 -7.61 16.53
CA MET A 1 7.15 -8.31 16.25
C MET A 1 7.02 -8.35 14.74
N HIS A 2 7.11 -9.53 14.11
CA HIS A 2 7.01 -9.67 12.65
C HIS A 2 5.55 -10.03 12.36
N VAL A 3 4.81 -9.14 11.69
CA VAL A 3 3.46 -9.45 11.20
C VAL A 3 3.65 -10.00 9.79
N ALA A 4 3.42 -11.30 9.63
CA ALA A 4 3.38 -11.92 8.31
C ALA A 4 2.01 -11.62 7.71
N HIS A 5 2.00 -10.96 6.55
CA HIS A 5 0.80 -10.78 5.75
C HIS A 5 0.88 -11.77 4.59
N ASP A 6 0.44 -13.01 4.78
CA ASP A 6 0.47 -14.04 3.74
C ASP A 6 -0.31 -13.62 2.48
N ASP A 7 -1.24 -12.69 2.65
CA ASP A 7 -2.09 -12.13 1.59
C ASP A 7 -1.51 -10.85 0.95
N LEU A 8 -0.44 -10.27 1.50
CA LEU A 8 0.19 -9.05 1.00
C LEU A 8 1.50 -9.39 0.30
N VAL A 9 1.55 -9.11 -1.00
CA VAL A 9 2.77 -9.29 -1.79
C VAL A 9 3.51 -7.95 -1.85
N ILE A 10 4.72 -7.92 -1.29
CA ILE A 10 5.63 -6.77 -1.32
C ILE A 10 6.90 -7.16 -2.08
N GLU A 11 7.25 -6.37 -3.09
CA GLU A 11 8.48 -6.56 -3.86
C GLU A 11 9.47 -5.41 -3.63
N PRO A 12 10.76 -5.70 -3.42
CA PRO A 12 11.76 -4.66 -3.24
C PRO A 12 11.98 -3.88 -4.54
N HIS A 13 12.10 -2.55 -4.43
CA HIS A 13 12.55 -1.65 -5.49
C HIS A 13 13.84 -0.93 -5.06
N LEU A 14 14.67 -0.50 -6.01
CA LEU A 14 16.03 0.03 -5.73
C LEU A 14 16.03 1.14 -4.67
N TYR A 15 14.95 1.93 -4.60
CA TYR A 15 14.75 3.02 -3.66
C TYR A 15 13.36 2.99 -2.99
N GLY A 16 12.80 1.80 -2.81
CA GLY A 16 11.44 1.69 -2.31
C GLY A 16 10.89 0.27 -2.32
N PHE A 17 9.59 0.14 -2.48
CA PHE A 17 8.93 -1.15 -2.63
C PHE A 17 7.61 -1.03 -3.39
N PHE A 18 7.25 -2.11 -4.07
CA PHE A 18 5.94 -2.30 -4.66
C PHE A 18 5.04 -3.08 -3.72
N VAL A 19 3.76 -2.72 -3.64
CA VAL A 19 2.73 -3.46 -2.91
C VAL A 19 1.62 -3.85 -3.88
N HIS A 20 1.29 -5.14 -3.96
CA HIS A 20 0.24 -5.63 -4.86
C HIS A 20 -1.16 -5.29 -4.32
N CYS A 21 -2.03 -4.78 -5.19
CA CYS A 21 -3.39 -4.36 -4.82
C CYS A 21 -4.39 -5.51 -4.68
N GLY A 22 -4.01 -6.75 -5.05
CA GLY A 22 -4.94 -7.88 -5.14
C GLY A 22 -5.70 -8.22 -3.85
N ILE A 23 -5.18 -7.84 -2.69
CA ILE A 23 -5.90 -7.99 -1.42
C ILE A 23 -7.13 -7.09 -1.34
N ALA A 24 -7.06 -5.87 -1.87
CA ALA A 24 -8.18 -4.94 -1.95
C ALA A 24 -9.24 -5.42 -2.95
N ALA A 25 -8.82 -6.08 -4.04
CA ALA A 25 -9.75 -6.69 -5.00
C ALA A 25 -10.54 -7.88 -4.43
N TRP A 26 -9.96 -8.59 -3.45
CA TRP A 26 -10.54 -9.83 -2.90
C TRP A 26 -11.31 -9.64 -1.60
N GLN A 27 -10.97 -8.66 -0.77
CA GLN A 27 -11.60 -8.43 0.52
C GLN A 27 -12.52 -7.20 0.49
N ALA A 28 -13.79 -7.42 0.83
CA ALA A 28 -14.80 -6.35 0.88
C ALA A 28 -14.72 -5.47 2.15
N ALA A 29 -13.90 -5.85 3.14
CA ALA A 29 -13.78 -5.16 4.43
C ALA A 29 -12.31 -4.97 4.81
N ASP A 30 -12.04 -3.91 5.59
CA ASP A 30 -10.70 -3.54 6.05
C ASP A 30 -10.10 -4.64 6.94
N PRO A 31 -8.99 -5.28 6.54
CA PRO A 31 -8.38 -6.35 7.32
C PRO A 31 -7.75 -5.78 8.60
N PRO A 32 -7.99 -6.41 9.78
CA PRO A 32 -7.59 -5.86 11.07
C PRO A 32 -6.07 -5.70 11.23
N ASP A 33 -5.28 -6.42 10.43
CA ASP A 33 -3.82 -6.41 10.50
C ASP A 33 -3.18 -5.37 9.55
N ILE A 34 -3.94 -4.75 8.65
CA ILE A 34 -3.45 -3.68 7.78
C ILE A 34 -3.85 -2.34 8.36
N SER A 35 -2.94 -1.36 8.31
CA SER A 35 -3.28 -0.02 8.77
C SER A 35 -4.40 0.57 7.89
N PRO A 36 -5.39 1.27 8.47
CA PRO A 36 -6.48 1.89 7.69
C PRO A 36 -5.97 2.81 6.58
N GLN A 37 -4.82 3.45 6.79
CA GLN A 37 -4.18 4.32 5.81
C GLN A 37 -3.62 3.54 4.62
N LEU A 38 -2.91 2.44 4.87
CA LEU A 38 -2.40 1.58 3.81
C LEU A 38 -3.56 0.93 3.04
N TRP A 39 -4.62 0.52 3.74
CA TRP A 39 -5.83 -0.01 3.13
C TRP A 39 -6.52 1.00 2.20
N ALA A 40 -6.63 2.27 2.63
CA ALA A 40 -7.20 3.32 1.80
C ALA A 40 -6.41 3.55 0.51
N LEU A 41 -5.07 3.51 0.59
CA LEU A 41 -4.20 3.62 -0.60
C LEU A 41 -4.42 2.43 -1.55
N LEU A 42 -4.38 1.19 -1.03
CA LEU A 42 -4.57 -0.03 -1.81
C LEU A 42 -5.95 -0.06 -2.49
N SER A 43 -7.00 0.28 -1.75
CA SER A 43 -8.37 0.35 -2.26
C SER A 43 -8.52 1.39 -3.37
N ALA A 44 -7.90 2.57 -3.21
CA ALA A 44 -7.96 3.61 -4.23
C ALA A 44 -7.18 3.23 -5.49
N ALA A 45 -6.02 2.58 -5.33
CA ALA A 45 -5.24 2.07 -6.44
C ALA A 45 -5.99 0.98 -7.22
N ASP A 46 -6.58 0.02 -6.52
CA ASP A 46 -7.41 -1.03 -7.14
C ASP A 46 -8.62 -0.43 -7.88
N ALA A 47 -9.32 0.51 -7.27
CA ALA A 47 -10.44 1.21 -7.90
C ALA A 47 -10.04 2.00 -9.16
N SER A 48 -8.77 2.41 -9.28
CA SER A 48 -8.21 3.03 -10.49
C SER A 48 -7.80 2.03 -11.58
N GLY A 49 -7.84 0.73 -11.29
CA GLY A 49 -7.35 -0.35 -12.16
C GLY A 49 -5.86 -0.64 -12.03
N ALA A 50 -5.18 -0.09 -11.01
CA ALA A 50 -3.76 -0.34 -10.79
C ALA A 50 -3.55 -1.68 -10.08
N SER A 51 -2.66 -2.52 -10.63
CA SER A 51 -2.29 -3.79 -10.00
C SER A 51 -1.27 -3.63 -8.86
N TRP A 52 -0.52 -2.53 -8.86
CA TRP A 52 0.57 -2.28 -7.91
C TRP A 52 0.60 -0.81 -7.49
N LEU A 53 0.98 -0.59 -6.23
CA LEU A 53 1.39 0.71 -5.69
C LEU A 53 2.91 0.73 -5.52
N LEU A 54 3.55 1.82 -5.96
CA LEU A 54 4.96 2.09 -5.71
C LEU A 54 5.09 3.09 -4.56
N PHE A 55 5.82 2.69 -3.51
CA PHE A 55 6.34 3.60 -2.52
C PHE A 55 7.80 3.89 -2.89
N ASP A 56 8.01 5.03 -3.53
CA ASP A 56 9.34 5.49 -3.95
C ASP A 56 9.84 6.56 -2.97
N ARG A 57 11.06 6.40 -2.47
CA ARG A 57 11.71 7.37 -1.58
C ARG A 57 12.20 8.61 -2.35
N ASP A 58 12.53 8.45 -3.62
CA ASP A 58 13.15 9.50 -4.42
C ASP A 58 12.09 10.41 -5.07
N GLU A 59 10.83 9.96 -5.13
CA GLU A 59 9.70 10.80 -5.56
C GLU A 59 9.25 11.75 -4.44
N PRO A 60 9.02 13.03 -4.74
CA PRO A 60 8.47 13.96 -3.77
C PRO A 60 7.04 13.55 -3.36
N PRO A 61 6.62 13.88 -2.13
CA PRO A 61 5.26 13.61 -1.68
C PRO A 61 4.23 14.28 -2.61
N SER A 62 3.23 13.51 -3.03
CA SER A 62 2.09 14.05 -3.78
C SER A 62 1.10 14.71 -2.83
N SER A 63 0.62 15.91 -3.18
CA SER A 63 -0.43 16.61 -2.42
C SER A 63 -1.78 15.90 -2.44
N CYS A 64 -1.95 14.88 -3.30
CA CYS A 64 -3.16 14.07 -3.36
C CYS A 64 -3.23 13.00 -2.27
N TRP A 65 -2.15 12.74 -1.54
CA TRP A 65 -2.05 11.66 -0.57
C TRP A 65 -1.58 12.15 0.81
N PRO A 66 -1.90 11.43 1.90
CA PRO A 66 -1.43 11.79 3.23
C PRO A 66 0.10 11.75 3.33
N ILE A 67 0.67 12.73 4.02
CA ILE A 67 2.07 12.74 4.43
C ILE A 67 2.12 12.28 5.89
N PHE A 68 3.02 11.34 6.19
CA PHE A 68 3.27 10.87 7.55
C PHE A 68 4.58 11.45 8.04
N ASP A 69 4.55 12.11 9.19
CA ASP A 69 5.77 12.60 9.83
C ASP A 69 6.65 11.42 10.25
N ALA A 70 7.96 11.60 10.16
CA ALA A 70 8.91 10.69 10.78
C ALA A 70 8.93 10.99 12.29
N ASP A 71 8.34 10.11 13.10
CA ASP A 71 8.48 10.15 14.56
C ASP A 71 9.95 10.14 14.99
#